data_AF-A0A8T4R6F0-F1
#
_entry.id   AF-A0A8T4R6F0-F1
#
_cell.length_a   1.000
_cell.length_b   1.000
_cell.length_c   1.000
_cell.angle_alpha   90.00
_cell.angle_beta   90.00
_cell.angle_gamma   90.00
#
_symmetry.space_group_name_H-M   'P 1'
#
loop_
_entity.id
_entity.type
_entity.pdbx_description
1 polymer ?
#
loop_
_entity_poly.entity_id
_entity_poly.type
_entity_poly.pdbx_seq_one_letter_code
_entity_poly.pdbx_strand_id
1 'polypeptide(L)'
;MNKIILVSLMLVISLFLIVGCAKQTEVSDGTEVADDGALAGEVSRLPIRPTEGVVKNDFFILKMDASQNEILQYKGADKSTATSPRIKFKLISSGETLEYALTGGSAIVRLGGKSYQIQLTRPDKIDSPINVDYDGDGTLDTVHKKSTLHSKELMDLAGVYYIEPVTCTEVKTLLEGESVAVESMGISNLVLTFVNAEQARVSIDGTASSGGIALGRGTQVTSGAYVHVLGILYQDYAGGIHQATLCLR
;
A
#
# COMPACT_ATOMS: atom_id res chain seq x y z
N MET A 1 23.77 89.00 -1.81
CA MET A 1 22.35 89.11 -2.22
C MET A 1 21.74 87.72 -2.04
N ASN A 2 20.72 87.42 -1.24
CA ASN A 2 19.93 88.17 -0.26
C ASN A 2 19.72 87.30 1.00
N LYS A 3 19.63 87.99 2.13
CA LYS A 3 19.35 87.57 3.50
C LYS A 3 17.89 87.07 3.67
N ILE A 4 17.68 85.98 4.43
CA ILE A 4 17.11 85.91 5.81
C ILE A 4 15.57 85.87 5.85
N ILE A 5 15.02 84.94 6.66
CA ILE A 5 13.82 84.99 7.56
C ILE A 5 13.60 83.54 8.09
N LEU A 6 13.19 83.21 9.31
CA LEU A 6 13.01 83.85 10.61
C LEU A 6 12.49 82.76 11.59
N VAL A 7 13.14 82.62 12.75
CA VAL A 7 12.67 82.34 14.14
C VAL A 7 11.25 81.77 14.41
N SER A 8 11.16 80.74 15.28
CA SER A 8 10.29 80.62 16.50
C SER A 8 10.45 79.20 17.08
N LEU A 9 10.98 78.90 18.28
CA LEU A 9 10.68 79.27 19.69
C LEU A 9 9.46 78.53 20.32
N MET A 10 9.76 77.80 21.43
CA MET A 10 8.91 77.20 22.48
C MET A 10 8.14 75.92 22.11
N LEU A 11 8.02 74.86 22.92
CA LEU A 11 7.68 74.81 24.35
C LEU A 11 7.88 73.36 24.92
N VAL A 12 8.53 73.24 26.10
CA VAL A 12 8.24 72.44 27.33
C VAL A 12 7.45 71.11 27.14
N ILE A 13 7.87 69.95 27.64
CA ILE A 13 7.59 69.47 29.02
C ILE A 13 8.43 68.21 29.36
N SER A 14 9.04 68.24 30.55
CA SER A 14 9.62 67.13 31.29
C SER A 14 8.61 66.04 31.69
N LEU A 15 9.03 64.78 31.67
CA LEU A 15 8.68 63.80 32.72
C LEU A 15 9.77 62.72 32.77
N PHE A 16 10.68 62.81 33.75
CA PHE A 16 10.80 61.88 34.89
C PHE A 16 10.76 60.40 34.48
N LEU A 17 11.93 59.74 34.49
CA LEU A 17 12.35 58.76 35.53
C LEU A 17 11.50 57.47 35.43
N ILE A 18 12.02 56.26 35.29
CA ILE A 18 12.75 55.49 36.31
C ILE A 18 13.31 54.22 35.64
N VAL A 19 14.57 53.93 35.95
CA VAL A 19 15.21 52.62 36.20
C VAL A 19 14.39 51.35 35.87
N GLY A 20 14.99 50.47 35.08
CA GLY A 20 14.56 49.09 34.95
C GLY A 20 15.49 48.26 34.08
N CYS A 21 16.71 47.98 34.58
CA CYS A 21 17.55 46.92 34.03
C CYS A 21 16.91 45.58 34.37
N ALA A 22 16.01 45.11 33.50
CA ALA A 22 15.46 43.76 33.55
C ALA A 22 16.14 42.95 32.45
N LYS A 23 16.85 41.92 32.92
CA LYS A 23 17.43 40.81 32.17
C LYS A 23 16.45 40.34 31.10
N GLN A 24 16.80 40.55 29.83
CA GLN A 24 16.03 40.05 28.70
C GLN A 24 16.25 38.54 28.62
N THR A 25 15.25 37.78 29.03
CA THR A 25 15.09 36.38 28.63
C THR A 25 14.97 36.39 27.11
N GLU A 26 15.97 35.89 26.41
CA GLU A 26 15.86 35.60 24.98
C GLU A 26 14.77 34.56 24.81
N VAL A 27 13.59 35.04 24.42
CA VAL A 27 12.60 34.23 23.72
C VAL A 27 13.26 33.91 22.39
N SER A 28 13.75 32.67 22.26
CA SER A 28 14.21 32.19 20.95
C SER A 28 12.98 32.13 20.05
N ASP A 29 12.96 33.08 19.13
CA ASP A 29 12.05 33.17 18.01
C ASP A 29 11.99 31.80 17.31
N GLY A 30 10.81 31.19 17.38
CA GLY A 30 10.52 29.89 16.81
C GLY A 30 10.56 30.00 15.30
N THR A 31 11.74 29.75 14.73
CA THR A 31 11.85 29.44 13.31
C THR A 31 11.12 28.13 13.10
N GLU A 32 9.93 28.21 12.53
CA GLU A 32 9.23 27.07 11.93
C GLU A 32 10.15 26.48 10.86
N VAL A 33 10.90 25.44 11.25
CA VAL A 33 11.50 24.53 10.29
C VAL A 33 10.33 23.76 9.72
N ALA A 34 10.02 24.03 8.46
CA ALA A 34 9.16 23.17 7.67
C ALA A 34 9.78 21.77 7.68
N ASP A 35 9.22 20.90 8.52
CA ASP A 35 9.44 19.46 8.49
C ASP A 35 8.92 18.98 7.14
N ASP A 36 9.81 18.93 6.15
CA ASP A 36 9.59 18.20 4.92
C ASP A 36 9.68 16.72 5.25
N GLY A 37 8.66 16.24 5.95
CA GLY A 37 8.37 14.84 6.19
C GLY A 37 8.21 14.12 4.85
N ALA A 38 9.35 13.81 4.23
CA ALA A 38 9.49 12.84 3.17
C ALA A 38 9.18 11.49 3.81
N LEU A 39 7.88 11.19 3.86
CA LEU A 39 7.34 9.90 4.27
C LEU A 39 8.03 8.82 3.46
N ALA A 40 8.99 8.16 4.09
CA ALA A 40 9.65 6.98 3.57
C ALA A 40 8.59 5.89 3.36
N GLY A 41 8.47 5.46 2.10
CA GLY A 41 7.57 4.40 1.70
C GLY A 41 6.45 4.90 0.80
N GLU A 42 6.80 5.30 -0.43
CA GLU A 42 5.88 5.07 -1.54
C GLU A 42 5.56 3.57 -1.51
N VAL A 43 4.42 3.23 -0.88
CA VAL A 43 3.81 1.93 -1.06
C VAL A 43 3.64 1.84 -2.56
N SER A 44 4.42 0.97 -3.20
CA SER A 44 4.30 0.69 -4.62
C SER A 44 2.93 0.03 -4.82
N ARG A 45 1.89 0.86 -4.77
CA ARG A 45 0.52 0.54 -5.12
C ARG A 45 0.65 -0.15 -6.46
N LEU A 46 0.19 -1.39 -6.58
CA LEU A 46 0.01 -1.97 -7.90
C LEU A 46 -1.18 -1.20 -8.47
N PRO A 47 -0.99 -0.23 -9.40
CA PRO A 47 -2.14 0.36 -10.03
C PRO A 47 -2.74 -0.77 -10.87
N ILE A 48 -3.85 -1.35 -10.42
CA ILE A 48 -4.71 -2.13 -11.31
C ILE A 48 -5.33 -1.09 -12.23
N ARG A 49 -4.59 -0.73 -13.28
CA ARG A 49 -5.10 0.12 -14.33
C ARG A 49 -6.12 -0.72 -15.08
N PRO A 50 -7.33 -0.21 -15.34
CA PRO A 50 -8.20 -0.82 -16.32
C PRO A 50 -7.57 -0.60 -17.70
N THR A 51 -6.61 -1.45 -18.06
CA THR A 51 -6.02 -1.50 -19.39
C THR A 51 -6.91 -2.36 -20.30
N GLU A 52 -6.76 -2.20 -21.61
CA GLU A 52 -7.45 -2.96 -22.66
C GLU A 52 -7.05 -4.45 -22.71
N GLY A 53 -6.76 -5.05 -21.55
CA GLY A 53 -6.17 -6.38 -21.36
C GLY A 53 -5.17 -6.38 -20.20
N VAL A 54 -4.78 -7.57 -19.75
CA VAL A 54 -3.73 -7.77 -18.74
C VAL A 54 -2.37 -7.60 -19.42
N VAL A 55 -1.51 -6.69 -18.94
CA VAL A 55 -0.17 -6.48 -19.50
C VAL A 55 0.89 -7.22 -18.70
N LYS A 56 2.10 -7.36 -19.27
CA LYS A 56 3.19 -8.07 -18.59
C LYS A 56 3.49 -7.48 -17.21
N ASN A 57 3.63 -8.36 -16.23
CA ASN A 57 3.76 -8.14 -14.79
C ASN A 57 2.48 -7.72 -14.05
N ASP A 58 1.35 -7.54 -14.74
CA ASP A 58 0.06 -7.39 -14.07
C ASP A 58 -0.36 -8.69 -13.40
N PHE A 59 -1.27 -8.54 -12.45
CA PHE A 59 -1.88 -9.62 -11.69
C PHE A 59 -3.35 -9.74 -12.07
N PHE A 60 -3.84 -10.97 -12.11
CA PHE A 60 -5.25 -11.26 -12.32
C PHE A 60 -5.67 -12.49 -11.52
N ILE A 61 -6.97 -12.67 -11.36
CA ILE A 61 -7.56 -13.72 -10.54
C ILE A 61 -8.37 -14.66 -11.42
N LEU A 62 -8.16 -15.97 -11.26
CA LEU A 62 -8.99 -16.99 -11.89
C LEU A 62 -9.87 -17.66 -10.85
N LYS A 63 -11.16 -17.84 -11.18
CA LYS A 63 -12.13 -18.50 -10.31
C LYS A 63 -12.12 -20.01 -10.55
N MET A 64 -11.44 -20.76 -9.68
CA MET A 64 -11.30 -22.22 -9.80
C MET A 64 -12.59 -22.94 -9.42
N ASP A 65 -13.15 -22.62 -8.27
CA ASP A 65 -14.44 -23.15 -7.83
C ASP A 65 -15.21 -22.11 -6.99
N ALA A 66 -16.18 -22.54 -6.18
CA ALA A 66 -16.96 -21.66 -5.33
C ALA A 66 -16.17 -21.11 -4.12
N SER A 67 -15.02 -21.71 -3.79
CA SER A 67 -14.26 -21.46 -2.57
C SER A 67 -12.77 -21.21 -2.81
N GLN A 68 -12.29 -21.41 -4.04
CA GLN A 68 -10.89 -21.31 -4.42
C GLN A 68 -10.73 -20.37 -5.61
N ASN A 69 -9.86 -19.38 -5.40
CA ASN A 69 -9.36 -18.48 -6.41
C ASN A 69 -7.84 -18.61 -6.47
N GLU A 70 -7.26 -18.42 -7.65
CA GLU A 70 -5.80 -18.35 -7.81
C GLU A 70 -5.41 -16.98 -8.36
N ILE A 71 -4.33 -16.41 -7.82
CA ILE A 71 -3.78 -15.14 -8.30
C ILE A 71 -2.56 -15.46 -9.17
N LEU A 72 -2.58 -14.97 -10.40
CA LEU A 72 -1.51 -15.17 -11.37
C LEU A 72 -0.88 -13.83 -11.72
N GLN A 73 0.44 -13.80 -11.82
CA GLN A 73 1.17 -12.73 -12.48
C GLN A 73 1.48 -13.12 -13.93
N TYR A 74 1.09 -12.30 -14.90
CA TYR A 74 1.47 -12.51 -16.29
C TYR A 74 2.97 -12.21 -16.48
N LYS A 75 3.77 -13.21 -16.88
CA LYS A 75 5.24 -13.07 -17.03
C LYS A 75 5.71 -12.74 -18.44
N GLY A 76 4.78 -12.69 -19.41
CA GLY A 76 5.08 -12.42 -20.80
C GLY A 76 4.77 -13.60 -21.72
N ALA A 77 4.87 -13.33 -23.01
CA ALA A 77 4.54 -14.27 -24.06
C ALA A 77 5.42 -14.03 -25.29
N ASP A 78 5.72 -15.10 -26.01
CA ASP A 78 6.30 -14.99 -27.34
C ASP A 78 5.25 -14.49 -28.34
N LYS A 79 5.72 -13.92 -29.45
CA LYS A 79 4.87 -13.73 -30.63
C LYS A 79 4.42 -15.10 -31.18
N SER A 80 3.20 -15.20 -31.70
CA SER A 80 2.60 -16.44 -32.21
C SER A 80 3.34 -17.06 -33.40
N THR A 81 4.19 -16.30 -34.08
CA THR A 81 5.02 -16.75 -35.21
C THR A 81 6.39 -17.29 -34.80
N ALA A 82 6.71 -17.36 -33.51
CA ALA A 82 7.93 -18.03 -33.04
C ALA A 82 7.88 -19.54 -33.32
N THR A 83 9.03 -20.21 -33.36
CA THR A 83 9.14 -21.65 -33.69
C THR A 83 8.45 -22.56 -32.66
N SER A 84 8.27 -22.10 -31.43
CA SER A 84 7.56 -22.80 -30.35
C SER A 84 7.05 -21.77 -29.35
N PRO A 85 6.01 -20.99 -29.71
CA PRO A 85 5.62 -19.82 -28.93
C PRO A 85 5.02 -20.24 -27.58
N ARG A 86 5.44 -19.56 -26.52
CA ARG A 86 5.00 -19.85 -25.15
C ARG A 86 4.40 -18.62 -24.48
N ILE A 87 3.55 -18.87 -23.49
CA ILE A 87 3.05 -17.87 -22.55
C ILE A 87 3.33 -18.33 -21.13
N LYS A 88 3.72 -17.39 -20.25
CA LYS A 88 4.16 -17.70 -18.89
C LYS A 88 3.35 -16.96 -17.83
N PHE A 89 3.07 -17.65 -16.74
CA PHE A 89 2.36 -17.10 -15.57
C PHE A 89 3.05 -17.54 -14.29
N LYS A 90 3.09 -16.68 -13.27
CA LYS A 90 3.56 -17.06 -11.93
C LYS A 90 2.38 -17.15 -10.98
N LEU A 91 2.22 -18.27 -10.28
CA LEU A 91 1.25 -18.43 -9.20
C LEU A 91 1.76 -17.68 -7.98
N ILE A 92 0.91 -16.85 -7.39
CA ILE A 92 1.29 -16.12 -6.18
C ILE A 92 1.19 -17.01 -4.94
N SER A 93 0.27 -17.97 -4.94
CA SER A 93 0.10 -18.94 -3.84
C SER A 93 1.35 -19.81 -3.63
N SER A 94 1.93 -20.34 -4.69
CA SER A 94 3.04 -21.30 -4.64
C SER A 94 4.39 -20.74 -5.08
N GLY A 95 4.42 -19.61 -5.79
CA GLY A 95 5.61 -19.09 -6.46
C GLY A 95 6.00 -19.81 -7.75
N GLU A 96 5.29 -20.88 -8.13
CA GLU A 96 5.54 -21.67 -9.33
C GLU A 96 5.32 -20.83 -10.61
N THR A 97 6.12 -21.09 -11.64
CA THR A 97 5.90 -20.52 -12.99
C THR A 97 5.34 -21.58 -13.93
N LEU A 98 4.13 -21.34 -14.40
CA LEU A 98 3.48 -22.15 -15.43
C LEU A 98 3.84 -21.64 -16.82
N GLU A 99 4.00 -22.56 -17.75
CA GLU A 99 4.32 -22.28 -19.14
C GLU A 99 3.41 -23.10 -20.07
N TYR A 100 2.73 -22.40 -20.98
CA TYR A 100 1.79 -23.01 -21.93
C TYR A 100 2.20 -22.71 -23.36
N ALA A 101 1.92 -23.65 -24.27
CA ALA A 101 2.09 -23.43 -25.70
C ALA A 101 1.02 -22.48 -26.23
N LEU A 102 1.41 -21.58 -27.14
CA LEU A 102 0.48 -20.73 -27.88
C LEU A 102 0.17 -21.35 -29.24
N THR A 103 -1.10 -21.34 -29.62
CA THR A 103 -1.58 -21.74 -30.95
C THR A 103 -2.39 -20.58 -31.51
N GLY A 104 -1.92 -19.94 -32.59
CA GLY A 104 -2.61 -18.78 -33.18
C GLY A 104 -2.70 -17.56 -32.26
N GLY A 105 -1.89 -17.50 -31.19
CA GLY A 105 -1.98 -16.46 -30.15
C GLY A 105 -2.95 -16.79 -29.02
N SER A 106 -3.52 -17.99 -28.98
CA SER A 106 -4.35 -18.47 -27.88
C SER A 106 -3.63 -19.54 -27.06
N ALA A 107 -3.95 -19.63 -25.77
CA ALA A 107 -3.55 -20.74 -24.91
C ALA A 107 -4.74 -21.17 -24.02
N ILE A 108 -4.68 -22.41 -23.53
CA ILE A 108 -5.62 -22.91 -22.52
C ILE A 108 -4.83 -23.15 -21.25
N VAL A 109 -5.16 -22.39 -20.20
CA VAL A 109 -4.61 -22.57 -18.86
C VAL A 109 -5.50 -23.55 -18.12
N ARG A 110 -4.91 -24.57 -17.48
CA ARG A 110 -5.65 -25.57 -16.70
C ARG A 110 -5.25 -25.48 -15.23
N LEU A 111 -6.21 -25.09 -14.39
CA LEU A 111 -6.02 -24.87 -12.96
C LEU A 111 -7.30 -25.29 -12.22
N GLY A 112 -7.14 -25.95 -11.06
CA GLY A 112 -8.27 -26.34 -10.22
C GLY A 112 -9.33 -27.21 -10.91
N GLY A 113 -8.95 -28.00 -11.92
CA GLY A 113 -9.88 -28.82 -12.70
C GLY A 113 -10.68 -28.05 -13.77
N LYS A 114 -10.47 -26.73 -13.91
CA LYS A 114 -11.06 -25.90 -14.95
C LYS A 114 -10.09 -25.58 -16.09
N SER A 115 -10.63 -25.12 -17.20
CA SER A 115 -9.89 -24.62 -18.36
C SER A 115 -10.25 -23.15 -18.60
N TYR A 116 -9.24 -22.31 -18.81
CA TYR A 116 -9.40 -20.88 -19.04
C TYR A 116 -8.78 -20.54 -20.38
N GLN A 117 -9.55 -19.91 -21.26
CA GLN A 117 -9.03 -19.39 -22.51
C GLN A 117 -8.23 -18.11 -22.29
N ILE A 118 -7.01 -18.04 -22.83
CA ILE A 118 -6.19 -16.84 -22.87
C ILE A 118 -5.92 -16.48 -24.33
N GLN A 119 -6.02 -15.20 -24.66
CA GLN A 119 -5.79 -14.70 -26.02
C GLN A 119 -4.90 -13.47 -26.02
N LEU A 120 -3.82 -13.52 -26.80
CA LEU A 120 -3.02 -12.33 -27.09
C LEU A 120 -3.85 -11.33 -27.89
N THR A 121 -3.86 -10.06 -27.46
CA THR A 121 -4.52 -8.96 -28.19
C THR A 121 -3.79 -8.60 -29.49
N ARG A 122 -2.46 -8.78 -29.52
CA ARG A 122 -1.57 -8.56 -30.66
C ARG A 122 -0.60 -9.74 -30.80
N PRO A 123 -1.02 -10.83 -31.45
CA PRO A 123 -0.24 -12.07 -31.49
C PRO A 123 1.09 -11.94 -32.26
N ASP A 124 1.28 -10.89 -33.06
CA ASP A 124 2.54 -10.59 -33.75
C ASP A 124 3.61 -9.94 -32.83
N LYS A 125 3.26 -9.57 -31.60
CA LYS A 125 4.14 -8.88 -30.64
C LYS A 125 4.55 -9.78 -29.48
N ILE A 126 5.82 -9.68 -29.08
CA ILE A 126 6.30 -10.20 -27.80
C ILE A 126 5.60 -9.44 -26.66
N ASP A 127 5.30 -10.15 -25.57
CA ASP A 127 4.67 -9.59 -24.37
C ASP A 127 3.38 -8.82 -24.66
N SER A 128 2.63 -9.25 -25.69
CA SER A 128 1.32 -8.68 -25.99
C SER A 128 0.42 -8.70 -24.75
N PRO A 129 -0.42 -7.67 -24.54
CA PRO A 129 -1.52 -7.77 -23.58
C PRO A 129 -2.39 -9.00 -23.88
N ILE A 130 -3.09 -9.49 -22.86
CA ILE A 130 -3.95 -10.66 -22.96
C ILE A 130 -5.39 -10.37 -22.54
N ASN A 131 -6.32 -11.04 -23.22
CA ASN A 131 -7.69 -11.24 -22.76
C ASN A 131 -7.79 -12.61 -22.10
N VAL A 132 -8.62 -12.70 -21.08
CA VAL A 132 -8.73 -13.86 -20.19
C VAL A 132 -10.22 -14.23 -20.10
N ASP A 133 -10.52 -15.51 -20.18
CA ASP A 133 -11.76 -16.12 -19.68
C ASP A 133 -11.58 -16.31 -18.17
N TYR A 134 -12.21 -15.47 -17.34
CA TYR A 134 -11.94 -15.43 -15.90
C TYR A 134 -12.67 -16.50 -15.08
N ASP A 135 -13.80 -17.00 -15.58
CA ASP A 135 -14.66 -17.95 -14.88
C ASP A 135 -14.59 -19.39 -15.42
N GLY A 136 -13.92 -19.57 -16.57
CA GLY A 136 -13.69 -20.85 -17.23
C GLY A 136 -14.91 -21.33 -18.00
N ASP A 137 -15.76 -20.43 -18.48
CA ASP A 137 -16.94 -20.78 -19.28
C ASP A 137 -16.62 -21.06 -20.76
N GLY A 138 -15.38 -20.83 -21.17
CA GLY A 138 -14.90 -21.03 -22.55
C GLY A 138 -15.08 -19.83 -23.46
N THR A 139 -15.52 -18.68 -22.94
CA THR A 139 -15.67 -17.42 -23.66
C THR A 139 -14.69 -16.39 -23.12
N LEU A 140 -13.97 -15.71 -24.01
CA LEU A 140 -13.08 -14.62 -23.60
C LEU A 140 -13.87 -13.41 -23.08
N ASP A 141 -13.48 -12.90 -21.91
CA ASP A 141 -13.99 -11.64 -21.38
C ASP A 141 -13.34 -10.46 -22.13
N THR A 142 -13.90 -10.16 -23.31
CA THR A 142 -13.40 -9.13 -24.24
C THR A 142 -13.77 -7.71 -23.84
N VAL A 143 -14.77 -7.59 -22.98
CA VAL A 143 -15.19 -6.34 -22.38
C VAL A 143 -15.05 -6.63 -20.90
N HIS A 144 -14.12 -5.95 -20.20
CA HIS A 144 -14.43 -5.65 -18.80
C HIS A 144 -15.78 -4.98 -18.93
N LYS A 145 -16.89 -5.68 -18.64
CA LYS A 145 -18.17 -5.01 -18.52
C LYS A 145 -17.81 -3.87 -17.61
N LYS A 146 -17.86 -2.64 -18.14
CA LYS A 146 -17.94 -1.40 -17.39
C LYS A 146 -19.29 -1.46 -16.72
N SER A 147 -19.41 -2.48 -15.89
CA SER A 147 -20.31 -2.56 -14.81
C SER A 147 -19.76 -1.40 -14.00
N THR A 148 -20.48 -0.28 -14.11
CA THR A 148 -20.62 0.63 -13.00
C THR A 148 -21.11 -0.26 -11.86
N LEU A 149 -20.21 -1.05 -11.28
CA LEU A 149 -20.49 -1.93 -10.18
C LEU A 149 -20.69 -0.95 -9.05
N HIS A 150 -21.96 -0.60 -8.83
CA HIS A 150 -22.34 -0.15 -7.53
C HIS A 150 -21.81 -1.22 -6.58
N SER A 151 -21.04 -0.75 -5.60
CA SER A 151 -20.31 -1.53 -4.60
C SER A 151 -21.08 -2.73 -4.02
N LYS A 152 -22.41 -2.71 -4.12
CA LYS A 152 -23.35 -3.72 -3.67
C LYS A 152 -23.52 -4.95 -4.58
N GLU A 153 -23.49 -4.81 -5.91
CA GLU A 153 -23.65 -5.97 -6.83
C GLU A 153 -22.33 -6.74 -7.03
N LEU A 154 -21.20 -6.10 -6.72
CA LEU A 154 -19.91 -6.76 -6.55
C LEU A 154 -19.86 -7.72 -5.34
N MET A 155 -20.78 -7.58 -4.38
CA MET A 155 -20.78 -8.39 -3.16
C MET A 155 -21.38 -9.78 -3.34
N ASP A 156 -22.16 -10.01 -4.41
CA ASP A 156 -22.97 -11.24 -4.54
C ASP A 156 -22.50 -12.21 -5.64
N LEU A 157 -21.73 -11.76 -6.63
CA LEU A 157 -21.46 -12.57 -7.85
C LEU A 157 -20.03 -13.10 -7.97
N ALA A 158 -19.10 -12.59 -7.18
CA ALA A 158 -17.80 -13.21 -7.00
C ALA A 158 -17.27 -12.78 -5.64
N GLY A 159 -16.79 -13.75 -4.85
CA GLY A 159 -15.89 -13.52 -3.73
C GLY A 159 -14.56 -12.99 -4.26
N VAL A 160 -14.60 -11.81 -4.88
CA VAL A 160 -13.46 -11.03 -5.30
C VAL A 160 -12.88 -10.47 -4.01
N TYR A 161 -11.81 -11.12 -3.54
CA TYR A 161 -10.86 -10.47 -2.67
C TYR A 161 -10.22 -9.34 -3.47
N TYR A 162 -10.89 -8.19 -3.51
CA TYR A 162 -10.11 -6.98 -3.36
C TYR A 162 -9.58 -7.03 -1.94
N ILE A 163 -8.26 -6.96 -1.81
CA ILE A 163 -7.69 -6.31 -0.62
C ILE A 163 -8.40 -4.97 -0.65
N GLU A 164 -9.41 -4.76 0.22
CA GLU A 164 -9.87 -3.39 0.45
C GLU A 164 -8.59 -2.58 0.62
N PRO A 165 -8.39 -1.46 -0.10
CA PRO A 165 -7.22 -0.64 0.13
C PRO A 165 -7.18 -0.45 1.63
N VAL A 166 -6.16 -1.01 2.29
CA VAL A 166 -6.08 -0.94 3.73
C VAL A 166 -5.85 0.53 4.00
N THR A 167 -6.93 1.25 4.29
CA THR A 167 -6.88 2.65 4.64
C THR A 167 -6.33 2.68 6.04
N CYS A 168 -5.02 2.89 6.12
CA CYS A 168 -4.35 3.11 7.39
C CYS A 168 -4.76 4.49 7.89
N THR A 169 -5.34 4.53 9.09
CA THR A 169 -5.43 5.77 9.86
C THR A 169 -4.03 6.19 10.28
N GLU A 170 -3.22 5.21 10.72
CA GLU A 170 -1.83 5.41 11.15
C GLU A 170 -0.93 4.27 10.67
N VAL A 171 0.33 4.58 10.40
CA VAL A 171 1.38 3.59 10.11
C VAL A 171 2.49 3.75 11.13
N LYS A 172 2.89 2.64 11.77
CA LYS A 172 3.99 2.60 12.75
C LYS A 172 4.95 1.48 12.39
N THR A 173 6.25 1.74 12.53
CA THR A 173 7.28 0.70 12.45
C THR A 173 7.90 0.57 13.83
N LEU A 174 7.82 -0.61 14.41
CA LEU A 174 8.25 -0.88 15.78
C LEU A 174 9.25 -2.02 15.81
N LEU A 175 10.23 -1.93 16.71
CA LEU A 175 11.07 -3.05 17.11
C LEU A 175 10.31 -3.97 18.08
N GLU A 176 10.67 -5.25 18.12
CA GLU A 176 10.11 -6.18 19.12
C GLU A 176 10.40 -5.66 20.54
N GLY A 177 9.35 -5.59 21.36
CA GLY A 177 9.36 -5.01 22.70
C GLY A 177 9.13 -3.50 22.76
N GLU A 178 9.15 -2.79 21.63
CA GLU A 178 8.90 -1.35 21.57
C GLU A 178 7.41 -1.04 21.78
N SER A 179 7.15 0.08 22.46
CA SER A 179 5.83 0.60 22.77
C SER A 179 5.66 2.03 22.28
N VAL A 180 4.52 2.35 21.67
CA VAL A 180 4.18 3.71 21.22
C VAL A 180 2.72 4.05 21.52
N ALA A 181 2.43 5.31 21.84
CA ALA A 181 1.05 5.81 21.87
C ALA A 181 0.60 6.21 20.46
N VAL A 182 -0.68 6.01 20.14
CA VAL A 182 -1.29 6.43 18.87
C VAL A 182 -2.48 7.32 19.19
N GLU A 183 -2.18 8.60 19.50
CA GLU A 183 -3.14 9.57 20.03
C GLU A 183 -4.32 9.83 19.08
N SER A 184 -4.08 9.85 17.77
CA SER A 184 -5.11 10.02 16.73
C SER A 184 -6.19 8.92 16.76
N MET A 185 -5.90 7.79 17.41
CA MET A 185 -6.80 6.66 17.57
C MET A 185 -7.20 6.40 19.03
N GLY A 186 -6.74 7.23 19.97
CA GLY A 186 -6.98 7.03 21.40
C GLY A 186 -6.29 5.79 21.99
N ILE A 187 -5.29 5.23 21.31
CA ILE A 187 -4.51 4.09 21.80
C ILE A 187 -3.39 4.62 22.68
N SER A 188 -3.37 4.20 23.95
CA SER A 188 -2.36 4.66 24.91
C SER A 188 -1.06 3.87 24.81
N ASN A 189 -1.15 2.59 24.42
CA ASN A 189 -0.01 1.70 24.37
C ASN A 189 -0.16 0.63 23.29
N LEU A 190 0.45 0.85 22.12
CA LEU A 190 0.68 -0.16 21.09
C LEU A 190 2.07 -0.78 21.28
N VAL A 191 2.13 -2.08 21.52
CA VAL A 191 3.39 -2.83 21.72
C VAL A 191 3.53 -3.90 20.64
N LEU A 192 4.71 -4.00 20.02
CA LEU A 192 5.07 -5.14 19.17
C LEU A 192 5.66 -6.25 20.03
N THR A 193 4.88 -7.29 20.34
CA THR A 193 5.23 -8.29 21.37
C THR A 193 6.02 -9.48 20.84
N PHE A 194 5.97 -9.73 19.53
CA PHE A 194 6.69 -10.82 18.88
C PHE A 194 6.84 -10.57 17.38
N VAL A 195 7.98 -10.92 16.80
CA VAL A 195 8.24 -10.93 15.36
C VAL A 195 9.05 -12.18 15.01
N ASN A 196 8.65 -12.86 13.94
CA ASN A 196 9.50 -13.82 13.24
C ASN A 196 9.49 -13.53 11.73
N ALA A 197 10.06 -14.42 10.92
CA ALA A 197 10.13 -14.25 9.46
C ALA A 197 8.77 -14.17 8.74
N GLU A 198 7.67 -14.60 9.37
CA GLU A 198 6.38 -14.80 8.71
C GLU A 198 5.24 -13.98 9.33
N GLN A 199 5.33 -13.66 10.62
CA GLN A 199 4.25 -13.06 11.40
C GLN A 199 4.77 -12.12 12.49
N ALA A 200 3.89 -11.20 12.91
CA ALA A 200 4.07 -10.32 14.05
C ALA A 200 2.91 -10.45 15.04
N ARG A 201 3.14 -10.22 16.34
CA ARG A 201 2.08 -10.10 17.35
C ARG A 201 2.14 -8.72 17.97
N VAL A 202 0.97 -8.18 18.27
CA VAL A 202 0.85 -6.86 18.90
C VAL A 202 0.00 -6.94 20.15
N SER A 203 0.16 -5.95 21.03
CA SER A 203 -0.80 -5.67 22.10
C SER A 203 -1.23 -4.20 22.03
N ILE A 204 -2.52 -3.95 22.14
CA ILE A 204 -3.12 -2.62 22.23
C ILE A 204 -3.75 -2.49 23.60
N ASP A 205 -3.25 -1.55 24.40
CA ASP A 205 -3.74 -1.23 25.75
C ASP A 205 -3.87 -2.48 26.65
N GLY A 206 -2.87 -3.36 26.57
CA GLY A 206 -2.80 -4.61 27.34
C GLY A 206 -3.58 -5.78 26.75
N THR A 207 -4.34 -5.59 25.67
CA THR A 207 -5.03 -6.66 24.95
C THR A 207 -4.15 -7.17 23.80
N ALA A 208 -3.80 -8.45 23.81
CA ALA A 208 -2.97 -9.05 22.75
C ALA A 208 -3.81 -9.47 21.54
N SER A 209 -3.21 -9.47 20.35
CA SER A 209 -3.81 -10.13 19.19
C SER A 209 -4.05 -11.62 19.47
N SER A 210 -5.13 -12.19 18.90
CA SER A 210 -5.52 -13.60 19.10
C SER A 210 -4.51 -14.63 18.60
N GLY A 211 -3.44 -14.18 17.93
CA GLY A 211 -2.34 -14.97 17.42
C GLY A 211 -1.32 -14.09 16.70
N GLY A 212 -0.41 -14.72 15.96
CA GLY A 212 0.46 -14.00 15.02
C GLY A 212 -0.33 -13.55 13.79
N ILE A 213 -0.03 -12.33 13.37
CA ILE A 213 -0.58 -11.67 12.20
C ILE A 213 0.43 -11.85 11.08
N ALA A 214 0.10 -12.66 10.09
CA ALA A 214 0.98 -12.90 8.94
C ALA A 214 1.16 -11.63 8.09
N LEU A 215 2.28 -11.55 7.36
CA LEU A 215 2.53 -10.47 6.41
C LEU A 215 1.37 -10.30 5.42
N GLY A 216 0.89 -9.06 5.25
CA GLY A 216 -0.25 -8.72 4.39
C GLY A 216 -1.62 -9.06 4.98
N ARG A 217 -1.67 -9.62 6.19
CA ARG A 217 -2.92 -9.89 6.92
C ARG A 217 -3.13 -8.86 8.02
N GLY A 218 -4.35 -8.83 8.53
CA GLY A 218 -4.66 -8.08 9.73
C GLY A 218 -5.64 -8.81 10.62
N THR A 219 -5.82 -8.27 11.82
CA THR A 219 -6.73 -8.81 12.82
C THR A 219 -7.29 -7.69 13.67
N GLN A 220 -8.48 -7.92 14.21
CA GLN A 220 -9.03 -7.06 15.24
C GLN A 220 -8.36 -7.40 16.57
N VAL A 221 -7.81 -6.40 17.25
CA VAL A 221 -7.14 -6.57 18.55
C VAL A 221 -8.08 -6.18 19.69
N THR A 222 -8.80 -5.07 19.55
CA THR A 222 -9.85 -4.64 20.48
C THR A 222 -11.06 -4.10 19.72
N SER A 223 -12.13 -3.77 20.44
CA SER A 223 -13.33 -3.14 19.86
C SER A 223 -12.94 -1.83 19.19
N GLY A 224 -12.96 -1.80 17.85
CA GLY A 224 -12.62 -0.62 17.06
C GLY A 224 -11.15 -0.41 16.71
N ALA A 225 -10.23 -1.32 17.07
CA ALA A 225 -8.84 -1.25 16.61
C ALA A 225 -8.48 -2.49 15.80
N TYR A 226 -8.17 -2.27 14.52
CA TYR A 226 -7.74 -3.28 13.58
C TYR A 226 -6.27 -3.03 13.20
N VAL A 227 -5.45 -4.08 13.22
CA VAL A 227 -4.02 -3.98 12.89
C VAL A 227 -3.69 -4.89 11.72
N HIS A 228 -3.09 -4.32 10.68
CA HIS A 228 -2.50 -5.03 9.54
C HIS A 228 -0.98 -5.01 9.61
N VAL A 229 -0.32 -6.11 9.23
CA VAL A 229 1.13 -6.18 9.07
C VAL A 229 1.48 -5.89 7.62
N LEU A 230 2.14 -4.77 7.37
CA LEU A 230 2.58 -4.34 6.05
C LEU A 230 3.99 -4.82 5.70
N GLY A 231 4.83 -5.02 6.72
CA GLY A 231 6.24 -5.39 6.54
C GLY A 231 6.80 -6.10 7.77
N ILE A 232 7.75 -6.99 7.53
CA ILE A 232 8.51 -7.71 8.55
C ILE A 232 9.99 -7.64 8.16
N LEU A 233 10.83 -7.23 9.11
CA LEU A 233 12.28 -7.37 9.03
C LEU A 233 12.73 -8.21 10.22
N TYR A 234 13.16 -9.43 9.93
CA TYR A 234 13.57 -10.41 10.94
C TYR A 234 14.96 -10.97 10.62
N GLN A 235 15.81 -11.04 11.63
CA GLN A 235 17.17 -11.56 11.54
C GLN A 235 17.43 -12.55 12.68
N ASP A 236 17.62 -13.83 12.33
CA ASP A 236 17.78 -14.95 13.27
C ASP A 236 19.24 -15.15 13.72
N TYR A 237 19.86 -14.08 14.21
CA TYR A 237 21.17 -14.15 14.86
C TYR A 237 21.18 -13.29 16.12
N ALA A 238 22.12 -13.55 17.03
CA ALA A 238 22.20 -12.81 18.29
C ALA A 238 22.43 -11.31 18.03
N GLY A 239 21.53 -10.47 18.54
CA GLY A 239 21.53 -9.03 18.25
C GLY A 239 20.95 -8.64 16.89
N GLY A 240 20.31 -9.58 16.18
CA GLY A 240 19.58 -9.31 14.96
C GLY A 240 18.37 -8.40 15.19
N ILE A 241 17.94 -7.70 14.13
CA ILE A 241 16.80 -6.79 14.17
C ILE A 241 15.50 -7.58 13.99
N HIS A 242 14.56 -7.40 14.92
CA HIS A 242 13.20 -7.92 14.87
C HIS A 242 12.23 -6.73 14.83
N GLN A 243 11.63 -6.48 13.67
CA GLN A 243 10.84 -5.27 13.41
C GLN A 243 9.62 -5.60 12.55
N ALA A 244 8.51 -4.88 12.77
CA ALA A 244 7.35 -4.93 11.91
C ALA A 244 6.81 -3.52 11.60
N THR A 245 6.32 -3.34 10.37
CA THR A 245 5.54 -2.18 9.96
C THR A 245 4.06 -2.52 10.04
N LEU A 246 3.34 -1.76 10.84
CA LEU A 246 1.94 -1.95 11.20
C LEU A 246 1.09 -0.83 10.61
N CYS A 247 -0.09 -1.19 10.16
CA CYS A 247 -1.13 -0.27 9.73
C CYS A 247 -2.33 -0.40 10.67
N LEU A 248 -2.73 0.69 11.30
CA LEU A 248 -3.84 0.75 12.23
C LEU A 248 -5.07 1.36 11.55
N ARG A 249 -6.24 0.77 11.82
CA ARG A 249 -7.55 1.23 11.35
C ARG A 249 -8.58 1.22 12.47
#